data_AF-X1U7L1-F1
#
_entry.id   AF-X1U7L1-F1
#
_cell.length_a   1.000
_cell.length_b   1.000
_cell.length_c   1.000
_cell.angle_alpha   90.00
_cell.angle_beta   90.00
_cell.angle_gamma   90.00
#
_symmetry.space_group_name_H-M   'P 1'
#
loop_
_entity.id
_entity.type
_entity.pdbx_description
1 polymer ?
#
loop_
_entity_poly.entity_id
_entity_poly.type
_entity_poly.pdbx_seq_one_letter_code
_entity_poly.pdbx_strand_id
1 'polypeptide(L)'
;MILFSYSIVNVYTVHSNPVIAMTDAMCGDFFPINETDIQMVAANVEYIIDSTDIKNQINVHYKGSYVFNSSTATQNHVIAVPFTNFFDVEEESIQFKMNGLDQNYTLVKLDYEEAINMSEGTGIDYYYFKTLIYAEVFFEQSSNNTLDLSFDSTVVSEHITYLQIEYVVGTSRMWANETSEVVKFV
;
A
#
# COMPACT_ATOMS: atom_id res chain seq x y z
N MET A 1 12.50 8.35 -4.64
CA MET A 1 11.11 7.99 -4.28
C MET A 1 10.28 9.26 -4.20
N ILE A 2 9.09 9.30 -4.82
CA ILE A 2 8.12 10.40 -4.63
C ILE A 2 7.10 9.90 -3.61
N LEU A 3 6.82 10.71 -2.58
CA LEU A 3 5.92 10.40 -1.48
C LEU A 3 4.79 11.42 -1.44
N PHE A 4 3.56 10.96 -1.26
CA PHE A 4 2.44 11.79 -0.85
C PHE A 4 2.18 11.51 0.62
N SER A 5 2.08 12.55 1.44
CA SER A 5 1.94 12.38 2.88
C SER A 5 0.79 13.18 3.48
N TYR A 6 0.22 12.62 4.54
CA TYR A 6 -0.74 13.27 5.43
C TYR A 6 -0.19 13.24 6.85
N SER A 7 -0.13 14.40 7.49
CA SER A 7 0.46 14.56 8.81
C SER A 7 -0.61 14.88 9.85
N ILE A 8 -0.63 14.11 10.94
CA ILE A 8 -1.48 14.35 12.11
C ILE A 8 -0.57 14.76 13.27
N VAL A 9 -0.79 15.96 13.79
CA VAL A 9 -0.02 16.50 14.90
C VAL A 9 -0.87 16.50 16.16
N ASN A 10 -0.42 15.79 17.20
CA ASN A 10 -1.02 15.87 18.51
C ASN A 10 -0.29 16.97 19.31
N VAL A 11 -0.97 18.09 19.57
CA VAL A 11 -0.35 19.22 20.28
C VAL A 11 -0.41 18.97 21.78
N TYR A 12 0.72 18.57 22.37
CA TYR A 12 0.88 18.52 23.82
C TYR A 12 1.32 19.87 24.39
N THR A 13 0.79 20.25 25.55
CA THR A 13 1.46 21.22 26.42
C THR A 13 2.45 20.45 27.30
N VAL A 14 3.72 20.43 26.92
CA VAL A 14 4.76 19.69 27.67
C VAL A 14 5.65 20.67 28.42
N HIS A 15 5.83 20.46 29.72
CA HIS A 15 6.71 21.28 30.57
C HIS A 15 8.20 20.86 30.49
N SER A 16 8.54 19.95 29.58
CA SER A 16 9.90 19.46 29.30
C SER A 16 10.04 19.11 27.81
N ASN A 17 11.26 19.07 27.26
CA ASN A 17 11.51 18.75 25.84
C ASN A 17 10.83 17.42 25.44
N PRO A 18 9.79 17.42 24.58
CA PRO A 18 9.17 16.17 24.14
C PRO A 18 10.14 15.40 23.25
N VAL A 19 10.25 14.09 23.49
CA VAL A 19 10.79 13.17 22.49
C VAL A 19 9.70 13.02 21.44
N ILE A 20 9.93 13.55 20.23
CA ILE A 20 9.00 13.39 19.11
C ILE A 20 9.17 11.97 18.59
N ALA A 21 8.25 11.08 18.93
CA ALA A 21 8.11 9.81 18.23
C ALA A 21 7.45 10.09 16.87
N MET A 22 8.21 9.94 15.79
CA MET A 22 7.71 9.95 14.43
C MET A 22 7.42 8.51 14.01
N THR A 23 6.21 8.29 13.51
CA THR A 23 5.82 7.03 12.88
C THR A 23 5.46 7.33 11.44
N ASP A 24 6.17 6.68 10.51
CA ASP A 24 5.91 6.79 9.08
C ASP A 24 5.19 5.52 8.63
N ALA A 25 3.86 5.56 8.61
CA ALA A 25 3.04 4.45 8.13
C ALA A 25 2.91 4.57 6.62
N MET A 26 3.65 3.74 5.87
CA MET A 26 3.66 3.78 4.40
C MET A 26 2.97 2.55 3.79
N CYS A 27 2.28 2.77 2.67
CA CYS A 27 1.78 1.72 1.78
C CYS A 27 2.02 2.15 0.32
N GLY A 28 2.36 1.19 -0.53
CA GLY A 28 2.60 1.43 -1.96
C GLY A 28 1.44 0.97 -2.84
N ASP A 29 1.59 1.17 -4.14
CA ASP A 29 0.77 0.54 -5.18
C ASP A 29 1.13 -0.94 -5.37
N PHE A 30 0.25 -1.69 -6.02
CA PHE A 30 0.57 -2.96 -6.64
C PHE A 30 1.78 -2.83 -7.57
N PHE A 31 2.66 -3.82 -7.49
CA PHE A 31 3.72 -4.02 -8.47
C PHE A 31 3.74 -5.49 -8.92
N PRO A 32 4.13 -5.76 -10.18
CA PRO A 32 4.33 -7.11 -10.65
C PRO A 32 5.67 -7.64 -10.14
N ILE A 33 5.71 -8.90 -9.71
CA ILE A 33 6.94 -9.56 -9.23
C ILE A 33 7.90 -9.86 -10.38
N ASN A 34 7.37 -10.10 -11.57
CA ASN A 34 8.12 -10.36 -12.79
C ASN A 34 7.90 -9.23 -13.80
N GLU A 35 8.82 -9.09 -14.76
CA GLU A 35 8.61 -8.21 -15.91
C GLU A 35 7.30 -8.54 -16.63
N THR A 36 6.58 -7.50 -17.05
CA THR A 36 5.26 -7.62 -17.66
C THR A 36 5.05 -6.58 -18.75
N ASP A 37 4.26 -6.92 -19.77
CA ASP A 37 3.77 -5.99 -20.78
C ASP A 37 2.38 -5.40 -20.42
N ILE A 38 1.82 -5.82 -19.28
CA ILE A 38 0.57 -5.28 -18.74
C ILE A 38 0.78 -3.84 -18.31
N GLN A 39 -0.17 -3.00 -18.70
CA GLN A 39 -0.14 -1.57 -18.41
C GLN A 39 -1.12 -1.27 -17.29
N MET A 40 -0.66 -0.65 -16.21
CA MET A 40 -1.54 0.00 -15.25
C MET A 40 -1.89 1.38 -15.80
N VAL A 41 -3.15 1.62 -16.13
CA VAL A 41 -3.60 2.88 -16.75
C VAL A 41 -4.13 3.88 -15.73
N ALA A 42 -4.72 3.37 -14.65
CA ALA A 42 -5.24 4.20 -13.58
C ALA A 42 -5.06 3.53 -12.21
N ALA A 43 -4.68 4.32 -11.22
CA ALA A 43 -4.62 3.95 -9.82
C ALA A 43 -5.34 5.02 -9.00
N ASN A 44 -6.37 4.62 -8.25
CA ASN A 44 -7.15 5.51 -7.40
C ASN A 44 -7.12 4.97 -5.98
N VAL A 45 -6.51 5.72 -5.07
CA VAL A 45 -6.33 5.32 -3.68
C VAL A 45 -6.95 6.35 -2.74
N GLU A 46 -7.66 5.85 -1.75
CA GLU A 46 -8.26 6.61 -0.67
C GLU A 46 -7.85 6.02 0.68
N TYR A 47 -7.28 6.88 1.53
CA TYR A 47 -7.07 6.63 2.94
C TYR A 47 -8.15 7.35 3.73
N ILE A 48 -8.97 6.61 4.46
CA ILE A 48 -9.95 7.17 5.39
C ILE A 48 -9.36 7.03 6.78
N ILE A 49 -9.08 8.15 7.44
CA ILE A 49 -8.32 8.18 8.68
C ILE A 49 -9.20 8.62 9.83
N ASP A 50 -9.43 7.72 10.79
CA ASP A 50 -10.09 8.05 12.05
C ASP A 50 -9.04 8.22 13.16
N SER A 51 -8.75 9.49 13.46
CA SER A 51 -7.84 9.89 14.54
C SER A 51 -8.59 10.31 15.82
N THR A 52 -9.84 9.91 16.01
CA THR A 52 -10.63 10.29 17.19
C THR A 52 -9.97 9.82 18.49
N ASP A 53 -9.35 8.63 18.49
CA ASP A 53 -8.63 8.07 19.64
C ASP A 53 -7.09 8.08 19.46
N ILE A 54 -6.56 9.17 18.90
CA ILE A 54 -5.12 9.37 18.58
C ILE A 54 -4.15 9.02 19.73
N LYS A 55 -4.61 8.97 20.98
CA LYS A 55 -3.78 8.61 22.14
C LYS A 55 -3.49 7.12 22.24
N ASN A 56 -4.38 6.29 21.72
CA ASN A 56 -4.30 4.83 21.82
C ASN A 56 -4.11 4.20 20.44
N GLN A 57 -4.87 4.66 19.45
CA GLN A 57 -4.86 4.08 18.11
C GLN A 57 -5.34 5.07 17.06
N ILE A 58 -4.91 4.86 15.82
CA ILE A 58 -5.45 5.55 14.65
C ILE A 58 -5.94 4.47 13.70
N ASN A 59 -7.23 4.49 13.39
CA ASN A 59 -7.81 3.54 12.45
C ASN A 59 -7.63 4.11 11.04
N VAL A 60 -7.17 3.26 10.14
CA VAL A 60 -6.97 3.62 8.73
C VAL A 60 -7.68 2.57 7.89
N HIS A 61 -8.70 3.03 7.16
CA HIS A 61 -9.36 2.23 6.15
C HIS A 61 -8.80 2.59 4.77
N TYR A 62 -8.19 1.61 4.13
CA TYR A 62 -7.60 1.76 2.81
C TYR A 62 -8.56 1.27 1.73
N LYS A 63 -8.65 2.03 0.64
CA LYS A 63 -9.33 1.62 -0.60
C LYS A 63 -8.47 1.96 -1.81
N GLY A 64 -8.09 0.95 -2.58
CA GLY A 64 -7.43 1.10 -3.87
C GLY A 64 -8.28 0.50 -4.98
N SER A 65 -8.40 1.20 -6.10
CA SER A 65 -9.00 0.70 -7.33
C SER A 65 -8.09 0.99 -8.51
N TYR A 66 -7.70 -0.07 -9.21
CA TYR A 66 -6.66 -0.09 -10.20
C TYR A 66 -7.18 -0.64 -11.52
N VAL A 67 -6.82 0.00 -12.61
CA VAL A 67 -7.25 -0.40 -13.96
C VAL A 67 -6.03 -0.81 -14.77
N PHE A 68 -6.12 -1.98 -15.36
CA PHE A 68 -5.05 -2.61 -16.13
C PHE A 68 -5.50 -2.97 -17.55
N ASN A 69 -4.57 -2.82 -18.49
CA ASN A 69 -4.76 -3.23 -19.88
C ASN A 69 -3.82 -4.37 -20.22
N SER A 70 -4.40 -5.50 -20.66
CA SER A 70 -3.67 -6.65 -21.19
C SER A 70 -4.08 -6.85 -22.65
N SER A 71 -3.44 -6.10 -23.55
CA SER A 71 -3.86 -6.06 -24.97
C SER A 71 -3.33 -7.24 -25.81
N THR A 72 -2.25 -7.88 -25.38
CA THR A 72 -1.50 -8.86 -26.17
C THR A 72 -2.08 -10.28 -26.03
N ALA A 73 -2.39 -10.69 -24.80
CA ALA A 73 -2.96 -11.99 -24.48
C ALA A 73 -3.56 -11.98 -23.07
N THR A 74 -4.27 -13.05 -22.74
CA THR A 74 -4.63 -13.37 -21.37
C THR A 74 -3.41 -13.91 -20.63
N GLN A 75 -3.12 -13.41 -19.43
CA GLN A 75 -1.88 -13.72 -18.70
C GLN A 75 -2.14 -13.88 -17.20
N ASN A 76 -1.46 -14.86 -16.58
CA ASN A 76 -1.34 -14.96 -15.13
C ASN A 76 -0.13 -14.16 -14.68
N HIS A 77 -0.31 -13.33 -13.65
CA HIS A 77 0.76 -12.56 -13.03
C HIS A 77 0.69 -12.68 -11.53
N VAL A 78 1.88 -12.57 -10.94
CA VAL A 78 1.99 -12.50 -9.50
C VAL A 78 2.32 -11.06 -9.13
N ILE A 79 1.51 -10.52 -8.22
CA ILE A 79 1.57 -9.12 -7.81
C ILE A 79 1.70 -9.02 -6.30
N ALA A 80 2.26 -7.90 -5.85
CA ALA A 80 2.36 -7.60 -4.43
C ALA A 80 2.02 -6.15 -4.14
N VAL A 81 1.46 -5.89 -2.95
CA VAL A 81 1.29 -4.55 -2.37
C VAL A 81 2.11 -4.48 -1.09
N PRO A 82 3.05 -3.53 -0.99
CA PRO A 82 3.89 -3.39 0.17
C PRO A 82 3.30 -2.42 1.19
N PHE A 83 3.44 -2.73 2.47
CA PHE A 83 3.15 -1.82 3.56
C PHE A 83 4.11 -2.00 4.74
N THR A 84 4.30 -0.91 5.47
CA THR A 84 5.17 -0.85 6.63
C THR A 84 4.59 -1.64 7.79
N ASN A 85 5.43 -2.02 8.75
CA ASN A 85 5.00 -2.69 9.98
C ASN A 85 4.19 -1.80 10.94
N PHE A 86 3.92 -0.55 10.57
CA PHE A 86 3.10 0.35 11.37
C PHE A 86 1.61 0.20 11.08
N PHE A 87 1.24 -0.39 9.94
CA PHE A 87 -0.11 -0.86 9.69
C PHE A 87 -0.25 -2.26 10.27
N ASP A 88 -0.96 -2.37 11.38
CA ASP A 88 -1.47 -3.66 11.84
C ASP A 88 -2.74 -3.95 11.04
N VAL A 89 -2.58 -4.67 9.93
CA VAL A 89 -3.67 -5.00 8.99
C VAL A 89 -4.50 -6.14 9.57
N GLU A 90 -5.80 -5.92 9.68
CA GLU A 90 -6.76 -6.95 10.09
C GLU A 90 -6.99 -7.90 8.91
N GLU A 91 -6.42 -9.10 8.95
CA GLU A 91 -6.44 -10.03 7.81
C GLU A 91 -7.88 -10.35 7.35
N GLU A 92 -8.82 -10.51 8.28
CA GLU A 92 -10.24 -10.72 7.98
C GLU A 92 -10.93 -9.55 7.26
N SER A 93 -10.35 -8.34 7.29
CA SER A 93 -10.90 -7.15 6.63
C SER A 93 -10.48 -7.03 5.17
N ILE A 94 -9.45 -7.78 4.75
CA ILE A 94 -8.88 -7.67 3.41
C ILE A 94 -9.91 -8.17 2.38
N GLN A 95 -10.34 -7.26 1.51
CA GLN A 95 -11.08 -7.58 0.30
C GLN A 95 -10.18 -7.35 -0.89
N PHE A 96 -9.94 -8.41 -1.66
CA PHE A 96 -9.08 -8.36 -2.83
C PHE A 96 -9.85 -8.94 -4.01
N LYS A 97 -10.21 -8.10 -4.99
CA LYS A 97 -11.14 -8.43 -6.06
C LYS A 97 -10.56 -8.11 -7.42
N MET A 98 -10.70 -9.04 -8.36
CA MET A 98 -10.37 -8.86 -9.77
C MET A 98 -11.65 -8.94 -10.59
N ASN A 99 -11.95 -7.90 -11.36
CA ASN A 99 -13.19 -7.74 -12.13
C ASN A 99 -14.45 -7.99 -11.27
N GLY A 100 -14.41 -7.55 -10.00
CA GLY A 100 -15.48 -7.74 -9.02
C GLY A 100 -15.56 -9.13 -8.37
N LEU A 101 -14.65 -10.05 -8.70
CA LEU A 101 -14.59 -11.40 -8.14
C LEU A 101 -13.50 -11.52 -7.10
N ASP A 102 -13.82 -12.08 -5.93
CA ASP A 102 -12.85 -12.31 -4.87
C ASP A 102 -11.68 -13.18 -5.36
N GLN A 103 -10.47 -12.76 -5.02
CA GLN A 103 -9.24 -13.45 -5.35
C GLN A 103 -8.59 -13.97 -4.07
N ASN A 104 -7.88 -15.08 -4.20
CA ASN A 104 -7.04 -15.57 -3.12
C ASN A 104 -5.81 -14.66 -3.00
N TYR A 105 -5.39 -14.43 -1.76
CA TYR A 105 -4.18 -13.70 -1.44
C TYR A 105 -3.46 -14.39 -0.27
N THR A 106 -2.20 -14.02 -0.08
CA THR A 106 -1.39 -14.40 1.06
C THR A 106 -0.83 -13.14 1.71
N LEU A 107 -1.00 -13.02 3.01
CA LEU A 107 -0.33 -11.99 3.81
C LEU A 107 1.05 -12.51 4.23
N VAL A 108 2.11 -11.88 3.75
CA VAL A 108 3.50 -12.26 4.04
C VAL A 108 4.14 -11.21 4.92
N LYS A 109 4.67 -11.62 6.06
CA LYS A 109 5.53 -10.77 6.90
C LYS A 109 6.98 -11.06 6.54
N LEU A 110 7.67 -10.04 6.01
CA LEU A 110 9.06 -10.15 5.60
C LEU A 110 9.99 -9.91 6.79
N ASP A 111 11.06 -10.67 6.86
CA ASP A 111 12.21 -10.27 7.68
C ASP A 111 13.06 -9.19 6.98
N TYR A 112 14.11 -8.72 7.68
CA TYR A 112 14.97 -7.66 7.18
C TYR A 112 15.78 -8.07 5.94
N GLU A 113 16.23 -9.33 5.86
CA GLU A 113 17.04 -9.83 4.77
C GLU A 113 16.18 -10.05 3.51
N GLU A 114 14.97 -10.58 3.69
CA GLU A 114 13.97 -10.72 2.64
C GLU A 114 13.57 -9.36 2.04
N ALA A 115 13.35 -8.35 2.89
CA ALA A 115 13.03 -6.99 2.45
C ALA A 115 14.18 -6.36 1.62
N ILE A 116 15.44 -6.58 2.01
CA ILE A 116 16.59 -6.10 1.23
C ILE A 116 16.64 -6.77 -0.14
N ASN A 117 16.49 -8.09 -0.20
CA ASN A 117 16.58 -8.85 -1.45
C ASN A 117 15.53 -8.40 -2.47
N MET A 118 14.31 -8.08 -2.01
CA MET A 118 13.28 -7.51 -2.89
C MET A 118 13.61 -6.09 -3.37
N SER A 119 14.37 -5.33 -2.58
CA SER A 119 14.77 -3.95 -2.94
C SER A 119 15.71 -3.96 -4.13
N GLU A 120 16.67 -4.88 -4.14
CA GLU A 120 17.63 -5.01 -5.23
C GLU A 120 16.97 -5.43 -6.55
N GLY A 121 15.92 -6.26 -6.49
CA GLY A 121 15.22 -6.75 -7.68
C GLY A 121 14.27 -5.76 -8.35
N THR A 122 13.84 -4.71 -7.64
CA THR A 122 12.80 -3.77 -8.12
C THR A 122 13.28 -2.32 -8.20
N GLY A 123 14.41 -1.99 -7.57
CA GLY A 123 14.86 -0.60 -7.41
C GLY A 123 13.98 0.23 -6.47
N ILE A 124 13.10 -0.40 -5.70
CA ILE A 124 12.27 0.21 -4.66
C ILE A 124 12.90 -0.11 -3.31
N ASP A 125 13.10 0.91 -2.48
CA ASP A 125 13.68 0.76 -1.14
C ASP A 125 12.69 0.05 -0.18
N TYR A 126 12.66 -1.30 -0.19
CA TYR A 126 11.76 -2.11 0.65
C TYR A 126 12.20 -2.29 2.09
N TYR A 127 13.33 -1.73 2.52
CA TYR A 127 13.76 -1.85 3.92
C TYR A 127 12.74 -1.29 4.94
N TYR A 128 11.82 -0.43 4.50
CA TYR A 128 10.69 0.06 5.31
C TYR A 128 9.47 -0.86 5.29
N PHE A 129 9.31 -1.66 4.24
CA PHE A 129 8.16 -2.53 4.03
C PHE A 129 8.43 -3.91 4.63
N LYS A 130 7.61 -4.30 5.61
CA LYS A 130 7.76 -5.57 6.32
C LYS A 130 6.53 -6.46 6.20
N THR A 131 5.53 -6.02 5.47
CA THR A 131 4.36 -6.85 5.19
C THR A 131 3.93 -6.62 3.74
N LEU A 132 3.56 -7.71 3.08
CA LEU A 132 3.10 -7.75 1.71
C LEU A 132 1.75 -8.46 1.66
N ILE A 133 0.81 -7.90 0.91
CA ILE A 133 -0.27 -8.72 0.33
C ILE A 133 0.24 -9.23 -1.00
N TYR A 134 0.25 -10.55 -1.16
CA TYR A 134 0.77 -11.24 -2.32
C TYR A 134 -0.36 -12.03 -2.99
N ALA A 135 -0.52 -11.92 -4.31
CA ALA A 135 -1.57 -12.64 -5.00
C ALA A 135 -1.19 -13.03 -6.43
N GLU A 136 -1.67 -14.19 -6.85
CA GLU A 136 -1.71 -14.57 -8.27
C GLU A 136 -3.04 -14.11 -8.86
N VAL A 137 -2.96 -13.31 -9.91
CA VAL A 137 -4.12 -12.72 -10.59
C VAL A 137 -4.10 -13.06 -12.07
N PHE A 138 -5.30 -13.21 -12.62
CA PHE A 138 -5.49 -13.48 -14.04
C PHE A 138 -6.01 -12.23 -14.74
N PHE A 139 -5.21 -11.73 -15.68
CA PHE A 139 -5.59 -10.61 -16.54
C PHE A 139 -6.18 -11.17 -17.83
N GLU A 140 -7.45 -10.89 -18.07
CA GLU A 140 -8.09 -11.25 -19.33
C GLU A 140 -7.54 -10.37 -20.45
N GLN A 141 -7.52 -10.90 -21.68
CA GLN A 141 -7.24 -10.10 -22.88
C GLN A 141 -8.35 -9.06 -23.09
N SER A 142 -8.25 -7.95 -22.39
CA SER A 142 -9.24 -6.89 -22.38
C SER A 142 -8.57 -5.54 -22.25
N SER A 143 -9.31 -4.52 -22.65
CA SER A 143 -8.87 -3.13 -22.52
C SER A 143 -9.16 -2.55 -21.13
N ASN A 144 -9.64 -3.36 -20.17
CA ASN A 144 -9.96 -2.93 -18.81
C ASN A 144 -10.12 -4.18 -17.92
N ASN A 145 -9.10 -4.49 -17.14
CA ASN A 145 -9.21 -5.34 -15.97
C ASN A 145 -9.18 -4.44 -14.73
N THR A 146 -10.09 -4.64 -13.78
CA THR A 146 -10.16 -3.84 -12.56
C THR A 146 -9.73 -4.66 -11.36
N LEU A 147 -8.79 -4.15 -10.59
CA LEU A 147 -8.34 -4.75 -9.34
C LEU A 147 -8.72 -3.81 -8.21
N ASP A 148 -9.46 -4.31 -7.24
CA ASP A 148 -9.84 -3.55 -6.05
C ASP A 148 -9.22 -4.20 -4.81
N LEU A 149 -8.62 -3.37 -3.96
CA LEU A 149 -8.09 -3.77 -2.67
C LEU A 149 -8.65 -2.84 -1.59
N SER A 150 -9.24 -3.41 -0.55
CA SER A 150 -9.54 -2.66 0.67
C SER A 150 -9.15 -3.45 1.89
N PHE A 151 -8.73 -2.76 2.94
CA PHE A 151 -8.48 -3.36 4.24
C PHE A 151 -8.63 -2.31 5.34
N ASP A 152 -8.97 -2.79 6.52
CA ASP A 152 -8.87 -2.04 7.77
C ASP A 152 -7.51 -2.31 8.41
N SER A 153 -6.95 -1.25 8.97
CA SER A 153 -5.69 -1.33 9.69
C SER A 153 -5.68 -0.38 10.87
N THR A 154 -4.89 -0.74 11.86
CA THR A 154 -4.66 0.13 13.02
C THR A 154 -3.20 0.51 13.10
N VAL A 155 -2.93 1.80 13.30
CA VAL A 155 -1.59 2.26 13.69
C VAL A 155 -1.56 2.35 15.22
N VAL A 156 -0.91 1.38 15.84
CA VAL A 156 -0.71 1.32 17.29
C VAL A 156 0.69 1.79 17.64
N SER A 157 0.79 2.86 18.42
CA SER A 157 2.08 3.30 18.97
C SER A 157 1.89 3.99 20.32
N GLU A 158 2.68 3.55 21.31
CA GLU A 158 2.78 4.25 22.58
C GLU A 158 3.45 5.60 22.33
N HIS A 159 2.71 6.70 22.59
CA HIS A 159 3.18 8.09 22.48
C HIS A 159 3.23 8.71 21.07
N ILE A 160 2.20 8.47 20.22
CA ILE A 160 2.04 9.22 18.96
C ILE A 160 1.95 10.72 19.25
N THR A 161 3.02 11.43 18.91
CA THR A 161 3.07 12.90 18.92
C THR A 161 2.89 13.46 17.52
N TYR A 162 3.40 12.72 16.55
CA TYR A 162 3.34 13.04 15.14
C TYR A 162 3.18 11.73 14.37
N LEU A 163 2.07 11.57 13.66
CA LEU A 163 1.90 10.48 12.69
C LEU A 163 2.01 11.07 11.29
N GLN A 164 2.79 10.41 10.44
CA GLN A 164 2.82 10.66 9.01
C GLN A 164 2.37 9.38 8.30
N ILE A 165 1.27 9.48 7.56
CA ILE A 165 0.78 8.43 6.68
C ILE A 165 1.26 8.77 5.29
N GLU A 166 1.95 7.84 4.63
CA GLU A 166 2.51 8.05 3.30
C GLU A 166 2.03 7.04 2.28
N TYR A 167 1.88 7.50 1.04
CA TYR A 167 1.68 6.66 -0.13
C TYR A 167 2.90 6.70 -1.05
N VAL A 168 3.39 5.53 -1.44
CA VAL A 168 4.54 5.38 -2.34
C VAL A 168 4.10 5.26 -3.80
N VAL A 169 4.19 6.37 -4.53
CA VAL A 169 3.84 6.53 -5.96
C VAL A 169 4.88 5.88 -6.90
N GLY A 170 5.96 5.31 -6.35
CA GLY A 170 7.06 4.75 -7.13
C GLY A 170 6.79 3.36 -7.70
N THR A 171 5.89 2.60 -7.07
CA THR A 171 5.57 1.20 -7.39
C THR A 171 4.80 1.05 -8.71
N SER A 172 3.96 2.02 -9.08
CA SER A 172 3.20 2.01 -10.34
C SER A 172 4.11 2.01 -11.58
N ARG A 173 5.35 2.52 -11.46
CA ARG A 173 6.36 2.53 -12.54
C ARG A 173 6.90 1.15 -12.92
N MET A 174 6.61 0.13 -12.11
CA MET A 174 6.98 -1.26 -12.41
C MET A 174 6.08 -1.86 -13.49
N TRP A 175 4.94 -1.24 -13.77
CA TRP A 175 4.05 -1.59 -14.87
C TRP A 175 4.49 -0.95 -16.17
N ALA A 176 4.07 -1.52 -17.30
CA ALA A 176 4.43 -0.97 -18.60
C ALA A 176 3.76 0.40 -18.83
N ASN A 177 4.54 1.33 -19.38
CA ASN A 177 4.13 2.68 -19.81
C ASN A 177 3.69 3.62 -18.66
N GLU A 178 3.07 4.75 -19.04
CA GLU A 178 2.63 5.79 -18.10
C GLU A 178 1.33 5.42 -17.40
N THR A 179 1.26 5.68 -16.10
CA THR A 179 0.09 5.48 -15.24
C THR A 179 -0.46 6.83 -14.76
N SER A 180 -1.79 6.98 -14.76
CA SER A 180 -2.46 8.09 -14.07
C SER A 180 -2.80 7.69 -12.65
N GLU A 181 -2.33 8.44 -11.66
CA GLU A 181 -2.47 8.07 -10.26
C GLU A 181 -3.09 9.20 -9.44
N VAL A 182 -4.08 8.85 -8.61
CA VAL A 182 -4.79 9.78 -7.73
C VAL A 182 -4.81 9.20 -6.32
N VAL A 183 -4.20 9.91 -5.37
CA VAL A 183 -4.19 9.55 -3.95
C VAL A 183 -4.94 10.62 -3.16
N LYS A 184 -5.85 10.18 -2.31
CA LYS A 184 -6.63 11.04 -1.41
C LYS A 184 -6.47 10.59 0.03
N PHE A 185 -6.31 11.55 0.92
CA PHE A 185 -6.40 11.38 2.36
C PHE A 185 -7.67 12.10 2.83
N VAL A 186 -8.54 11.37 3.53
CA VAL A 186 -9.88 11.80 3.95
C VAL A 186 -10.02 11.69 5.46
#